data_AF-A0A0W4ZNC0-F1
#
_entry.id   AF-A0A0W4ZNC0-F1
#
_cell.length_a   1.000
_cell.length_b   1.000
_cell.length_c   1.000
_cell.angle_alpha   90.00
_cell.angle_beta   90.00
_cell.angle_gamma   90.00
#
_symmetry.space_group_name_H-M   'P 1'
#
loop_
_entity.id
_entity.type
_entity.pdbx_description
1 polymer ?
#
loop_
_entity_poly.entity_id
_entity_poly.type
_entity_poly.pdbx_seq_one_letter_code
_entity_poly.pdbx_strand_id
1 'polypeptide(L)'
;MSLDQLSLKRNERLNELRKIKNTSKSDATNFENVFSNDENSEIDKDLGTSNLPLSFRNYDYELHGPRMGFKNSALWTEETVEFEAQRLKDDIDSNETNITFNSNELDISGLKSNKINCDLKREMLKKNDRLKKRTEFAISKLIRERLLSMKNIIDDSKIKSISDI
;
A
#
# COMPACT_ATOMS: atom_id res chain seq x y z
N MET A 1 18.49 -23.95 -21.61
CA MET A 1 17.25 -24.31 -22.34
C MET A 1 17.57 -24.19 -23.82
N SER A 2 17.33 -25.25 -24.60
CA SER A 2 17.58 -25.23 -26.05
C SER A 2 16.56 -24.33 -26.75
N LEU A 3 16.95 -23.69 -27.86
CA LEU A 3 16.06 -22.82 -28.65
C LEU A 3 14.80 -23.55 -29.12
N ASP A 4 14.95 -24.83 -29.46
CA ASP A 4 13.85 -25.70 -29.88
C ASP A 4 12.84 -25.94 -28.74
N GLN A 5 13.32 -26.01 -27.49
CA GLN A 5 12.44 -26.17 -26.33
C GLN A 5 11.61 -24.91 -26.06
N LEU A 6 12.15 -23.72 -26.39
CA LEU A 6 11.42 -22.46 -26.26
C LEU A 6 10.37 -22.30 -27.36
N SER A 7 10.65 -22.76 -28.59
CA SER A 7 9.70 -22.71 -29.70
C SER A 7 8.49 -23.62 -29.45
N LEU A 8 8.72 -24.84 -28.94
CA LEU A 8 7.66 -25.78 -28.57
C LEU A 8 6.75 -25.20 -27.49
N LYS A 9 7.31 -24.66 -26.40
CA LYS A 9 6.53 -24.00 -25.34
C LYS A 9 5.70 -22.82 -25.83
N ARG A 10 6.23 -22.02 -26.77
CA ARG A 10 5.48 -20.91 -27.39
C ARG A 10 4.31 -21.44 -28.22
N ASN A 11 4.51 -22.49 -29.01
CA ASN A 11 3.48 -23.08 -29.84
C ASN A 11 2.37 -23.73 -29.00
N GLU A 12 2.71 -24.41 -27.91
CA GLU A 12 1.76 -24.94 -26.94
C GLU A 12 0.88 -23.83 -26.35
N ARG A 13 1.50 -22.76 -25.86
CA ARG A 13 0.78 -21.58 -25.33
C ARG A 13 -0.15 -20.94 -26.37
N LEU A 14 0.30 -20.82 -27.63
CA LEU A 14 -0.53 -20.27 -28.70
C LEU A 14 -1.74 -21.18 -29.02
N ASN A 15 -1.59 -22.50 -28.92
CA ASN A 15 -2.69 -23.44 -29.11
C ASN A 15 -3.73 -23.34 -27.99
N GLU A 16 -3.31 -23.16 -26.73
CA GLU A 16 -4.22 -22.92 -25.60
C GLU A 16 -5.04 -21.63 -25.81
N LEU A 17 -4.38 -20.54 -26.21
CA LEU A 17 -5.05 -19.26 -26.50
C LEU A 17 -6.04 -19.38 -27.68
N ARG A 18 -5.72 -20.17 -28.71
CA ARG A 18 -6.64 -20.45 -29.81
C ARG A 18 -7.88 -21.23 -29.38
N LYS A 19 -7.73 -22.20 -28.47
CA LYS A 19 -8.86 -22.95 -27.91
C LYS A 19 -9.80 -22.01 -27.15
N ILE A 20 -9.25 -21.15 -26.29
CA ILE A 20 -10.02 -20.15 -25.52
C ILE A 20 -10.79 -19.19 -26.45
N LYS A 21 -10.17 -18.76 -27.55
CA LYS A 21 -10.84 -17.88 -28.53
C LYS A 21 -11.98 -18.56 -29.29
N ASN A 22 -11.87 -19.87 -29.55
CA ASN A 22 -12.93 -20.60 -30.24
C ASN A 22 -14.11 -20.90 -29.30
N THR A 23 -13.85 -21.17 -28.02
CA THR A 23 -14.91 -21.34 -27.01
C THR A 23 -15.66 -20.04 -26.74
N SER A 24 -14.95 -18.90 -26.67
CA SER A 24 -15.64 -17.61 -26.52
C SER A 24 -16.44 -17.17 -27.76
N LYS A 25 -16.15 -17.75 -28.93
CA LYS A 25 -16.85 -17.44 -30.18
C LYS A 25 -18.09 -18.31 -30.43
N SER A 26 -18.15 -19.53 -29.88
CA SER A 26 -19.36 -20.36 -29.94
C SER A 26 -20.52 -19.78 -29.12
N ASP A 27 -20.23 -19.02 -28.06
CA ASP A 27 -21.26 -18.44 -27.19
C ASP A 27 -21.88 -17.17 -27.77
N ALA A 28 -21.27 -16.58 -28.81
CA ALA A 28 -21.70 -15.31 -29.41
C ALA A 28 -22.55 -15.46 -30.68
N THR A 29 -22.73 -16.66 -31.24
CA THR A 29 -23.46 -16.87 -32.52
C THR A 29 -24.90 -17.37 -32.35
N ASN A 30 -25.47 -17.38 -31.14
CA ASN A 30 -26.83 -17.89 -30.87
C ASN A 30 -27.90 -16.79 -30.71
N PHE A 31 -27.61 -15.53 -31.06
CA PHE A 31 -28.52 -14.38 -30.85
C PHE A 31 -28.99 -13.70 -32.15
N GLU A 32 -29.23 -14.46 -33.22
CA GLU A 32 -29.83 -13.87 -34.42
C GLU A 32 -30.73 -14.87 -35.15
N ASN A 33 -31.91 -15.18 -34.58
CA ASN A 33 -33.10 -15.62 -35.35
C ASN A 33 -34.40 -15.68 -34.51
N VAL A 34 -35.04 -14.56 -34.19
CA VAL A 34 -36.47 -14.56 -33.77
C VAL A 34 -37.16 -13.27 -34.24
N PHE A 35 -37.54 -13.23 -35.51
CA PHE A 35 -38.62 -12.35 -35.97
C PHE A 35 -39.66 -13.20 -36.69
N SER A 36 -40.71 -13.57 -35.96
CA SER A 36 -41.92 -14.18 -36.50
C SER A 36 -43.08 -13.82 -35.57
N ASN A 37 -43.96 -12.95 -36.11
CA ASN A 37 -45.42 -12.93 -35.99
C ASN A 37 -46.09 -12.87 -34.60
N ASP A 38 -46.98 -11.90 -34.37
CA ASP A 38 -48.42 -12.06 -34.62
C ASP A 38 -49.20 -10.84 -34.12
N GLU A 39 -49.90 -10.21 -35.07
CA GLU A 39 -50.98 -9.25 -34.82
C GLU A 39 -52.24 -10.03 -34.41
N ASN A 40 -52.92 -9.56 -33.36
CA ASN A 40 -54.24 -9.94 -32.81
C ASN A 40 -54.22 -10.66 -31.45
N SER A 41 -54.42 -9.87 -30.39
CA SER A 41 -55.10 -10.32 -29.18
C SER A 41 -56.13 -9.27 -28.79
N GLU A 42 -57.41 -9.62 -28.89
CA GLU A 42 -58.55 -8.85 -28.39
C GLU A 42 -58.33 -8.53 -26.90
N ILE A 43 -58.33 -7.23 -26.56
CA ILE A 43 -58.18 -6.76 -25.19
C ILE A 43 -59.59 -6.55 -24.61
N ASP A 44 -59.93 -7.37 -23.62
CA ASP A 44 -61.11 -7.19 -22.75
C ASP A 44 -61.13 -5.76 -22.17
N LYS A 45 -62.22 -5.03 -22.41
CA LYS A 45 -62.38 -3.60 -22.10
C LYS A 45 -62.75 -3.28 -20.65
N ASP A 46 -62.70 -4.25 -19.75
CA ASP A 46 -63.25 -4.12 -18.39
C ASP A 46 -62.19 -4.08 -17.27
N LEU A 47 -60.90 -4.20 -17.59
CA LEU A 47 -59.83 -3.79 -16.69
C LEU A 47 -59.41 -2.37 -17.07
N GLY A 48 -59.66 -1.41 -16.18
CA GLY A 48 -59.28 -0.01 -16.36
C GLY A 48 -57.86 0.12 -16.94
N THR A 49 -57.71 1.06 -17.86
CA THR A 49 -56.49 1.34 -18.64
C THR A 49 -55.23 1.62 -17.80
N SER A 50 -55.30 1.54 -16.46
CA SER A 50 -54.19 1.75 -15.53
C SER A 50 -53.16 0.63 -15.51
N ASN A 51 -53.53 -0.60 -15.90
CA ASN A 51 -52.64 -1.77 -15.77
C ASN A 51 -52.08 -2.28 -17.11
N LEU A 52 -52.39 -1.63 -18.23
CA LEU A 52 -51.86 -2.03 -19.53
C LEU A 52 -50.41 -1.50 -19.66
N PRO A 53 -49.39 -2.38 -19.78
CA PRO A 53 -48.01 -1.94 -19.84
C PRO A 53 -47.78 -1.14 -21.13
N LEU A 54 -47.65 0.17 -20.99
CA LEU A 54 -47.48 1.09 -22.12
C LEU A 54 -46.04 0.96 -22.65
N SER A 55 -45.84 0.06 -23.61
CA SER A 55 -44.52 -0.36 -24.14
C SER A 55 -43.61 0.77 -24.67
N PHE A 56 -44.12 1.99 -24.82
CA PHE A 56 -43.39 3.15 -25.37
C PHE A 56 -43.20 4.31 -24.39
N ARG A 57 -43.50 4.13 -23.09
CA ARG A 57 -43.21 5.12 -22.06
C ARG A 57 -42.25 4.54 -21.03
N ASN A 58 -41.20 5.31 -20.73
CA ASN A 58 -40.22 5.02 -19.68
C ASN A 58 -40.82 5.28 -18.27
N TYR A 59 -42.07 4.90 -18.04
CA TYR A 59 -42.79 5.17 -16.79
C TYR A 59 -43.20 3.86 -16.14
N ASP A 60 -42.95 3.77 -14.84
CA ASP A 60 -43.36 2.65 -14.00
C ASP A 60 -44.51 3.10 -13.11
N TYR A 61 -45.65 2.40 -13.20
CA TYR A 61 -46.87 2.77 -12.48
C TYR A 61 -46.74 2.52 -10.98
N GLU A 62 -45.94 1.56 -10.54
CA GLU A 62 -45.78 1.27 -9.11
C GLU A 62 -44.98 2.37 -8.43
N LEU A 63 -43.86 2.74 -9.05
CA LEU A 63 -42.94 3.76 -8.54
C LEU A 63 -43.38 5.19 -8.87
N HIS A 64 -44.49 5.34 -9.61
CA HIS A 64 -45.00 6.62 -10.11
C HIS A 64 -43.89 7.50 -10.73
N GLY A 65 -42.93 6.88 -11.41
CA GLY A 65 -41.69 7.54 -11.80
C GLY A 65 -40.99 6.86 -12.98
N PRO A 66 -39.83 7.39 -13.41
CA PRO A 66 -39.11 6.83 -14.55
C PRO A 66 -38.67 5.38 -14.30
N ARG A 67 -38.85 4.49 -15.28
CA ARG A 67 -38.44 3.08 -15.18
C ARG A 67 -36.91 3.00 -15.15
N MET A 68 -36.33 2.79 -13.98
CA MET A 68 -34.89 2.61 -13.82
C MET A 68 -34.51 1.21 -14.31
N GLY A 69 -33.93 1.11 -15.51
CA GLY A 69 -33.60 -0.15 -16.20
C GLY A 69 -32.59 -1.09 -15.51
N PHE A 70 -32.23 -0.82 -14.25
CA PHE A 70 -31.19 -1.53 -13.53
C PHE A 70 -31.66 -2.24 -12.25
N LYS A 71 -32.87 -1.97 -11.75
CA LYS A 71 -33.29 -2.43 -10.40
C LYS A 71 -33.38 -3.96 -10.24
N ASN A 72 -33.61 -4.70 -11.33
CA ASN A 72 -33.71 -6.16 -11.32
C ASN A 72 -32.52 -6.83 -12.03
N SER A 73 -31.40 -6.12 -12.21
CA SER A 73 -30.23 -6.68 -12.85
C SER A 73 -29.48 -7.59 -11.88
N ALA A 74 -29.14 -8.81 -12.29
CA ALA A 74 -28.37 -9.78 -11.50
C ALA A 74 -27.03 -9.20 -10.97
N LEU A 75 -26.53 -8.15 -11.62
CA LEU A 75 -25.39 -7.33 -11.21
C LEU A 75 -25.49 -6.72 -9.79
N TRP A 76 -26.68 -6.61 -9.20
CA TRP A 76 -26.84 -6.11 -7.82
C TRP A 76 -26.60 -7.19 -6.76
N THR A 77 -26.66 -8.47 -7.15
CA THR A 77 -26.50 -9.61 -6.25
C THR A 77 -25.09 -10.21 -6.30
N GLU A 78 -24.33 -9.91 -7.35
CA GLU A 78 -22.94 -10.38 -7.47
C GLU A 78 -22.05 -9.64 -6.47
N GLU A 79 -21.19 -10.38 -5.77
CA GLU A 79 -20.17 -9.83 -4.88
C GLU A 79 -19.25 -8.93 -5.71
N THR A 80 -19.46 -7.64 -5.62
CA THR A 80 -18.63 -6.66 -6.30
C THR A 80 -17.23 -6.61 -5.67
N VAL A 81 -16.25 -6.19 -6.47
CA VAL A 81 -14.87 -5.98 -5.98
C VAL A 81 -14.84 -5.03 -4.77
N GLU A 82 -15.75 -4.05 -4.73
CA GLU A 82 -15.87 -3.12 -3.61
C GLU A 82 -16.37 -3.81 -2.32
N PHE A 83 -17.29 -4.76 -2.46
CA PHE A 83 -17.79 -5.55 -1.33
C PHE A 83 -16.69 -6.46 -0.76
N GLU A 84 -15.91 -7.12 -1.63
CA GLU A 84 -14.76 -7.92 -1.21
C GLU A 84 -13.68 -7.06 -0.54
N ALA A 85 -13.37 -5.88 -1.09
CA ALA A 85 -12.42 -4.94 -0.51
C ALA A 85 -12.86 -4.46 0.89
N GLN A 86 -14.16 -4.18 1.07
CA GLN A 86 -14.70 -3.81 2.37
C GLN A 86 -14.62 -4.96 3.37
N ARG A 87 -14.99 -6.18 2.95
CA ARG A 87 -14.88 -7.39 3.76
C ARG A 87 -13.44 -7.63 4.23
N LEU A 88 -12.46 -7.50 3.35
CA LEU A 88 -11.04 -7.64 3.69
C LEU A 88 -10.58 -6.60 4.71
N LYS A 89 -11.07 -5.36 4.60
CA LYS A 89 -10.75 -4.31 5.56
C LYS A 89 -11.30 -4.65 6.95
N ASP A 90 -12.57 -5.05 7.03
CA ASP A 90 -13.21 -5.41 8.29
C ASP A 90 -12.54 -6.64 8.94
N ASP A 91 -12.09 -7.61 8.13
CA ASP A 91 -11.32 -8.77 8.59
C ASP A 91 -9.95 -8.35 9.15
N ILE A 92 -9.24 -7.40 8.52
CA ILE A 92 -7.96 -6.88 9.01
C ILE A 92 -8.14 -6.15 10.35
N ASP A 93 -9.09 -5.22 10.42
CA ASP A 93 -9.37 -4.44 11.64
C ASP A 93 -9.75 -5.38 12.82
N SER A 94 -10.54 -6.42 12.53
CA SER A 94 -10.89 -7.45 13.52
C SER A 94 -9.65 -8.25 13.96
N ASN A 95 -8.76 -8.62 13.06
CA ASN A 95 -7.54 -9.34 13.42
C ASN A 95 -6.58 -8.47 14.23
N GLU A 96 -6.42 -7.19 13.87
CA GLU A 96 -5.57 -6.24 14.61
C GLU A 96 -5.99 -6.10 16.08
N THR A 97 -7.30 -6.03 16.35
CA THR A 97 -7.81 -5.96 17.72
C THR A 97 -7.60 -7.27 18.52
N ASN A 98 -7.53 -8.42 17.83
CA ASN A 98 -7.32 -9.73 18.45
C ASN A 98 -5.84 -10.09 18.65
N ILE A 99 -4.92 -9.39 18.00
CA ILE A 99 -3.47 -9.53 18.24
C ILE A 99 -3.14 -8.79 19.54
N THR A 100 -3.46 -9.42 20.67
CA THR A 100 -2.85 -9.05 21.95
C THR A 100 -1.35 -9.25 21.80
N PHE A 101 -0.57 -8.16 21.86
CA PHE A 101 0.90 -8.20 21.81
C PHE A 101 1.42 -9.22 22.82
N ASN A 102 1.75 -10.43 22.36
CA ASN A 102 2.47 -11.40 23.15
C ASN A 102 3.83 -10.77 23.46
N SER A 103 4.05 -10.44 24.73
CA SER A 103 5.25 -9.77 25.27
C SER A 103 6.61 -10.43 24.94
N ASN A 104 6.61 -11.54 24.20
CA ASN A 104 7.78 -12.34 23.85
C ASN A 104 8.02 -12.50 22.34
N GLU A 105 7.16 -11.96 21.47
CA GLU A 105 7.46 -11.95 20.04
C GLU A 105 8.26 -10.68 19.72
N LEU A 106 9.59 -10.84 19.65
CA LEU A 106 10.45 -9.74 19.21
C LEU A 106 10.02 -9.32 17.80
N ASP A 107 9.55 -8.08 17.67
CA ASP A 107 9.18 -7.49 16.39
C ASP A 107 10.41 -7.34 15.48
N ILE A 108 10.61 -8.35 14.62
CA ILE A 108 11.68 -8.41 13.62
C ILE A 108 11.43 -7.49 12.42
N SER A 109 10.23 -6.93 12.28
CA SER A 109 9.89 -6.03 11.17
C SER A 109 10.56 -4.65 11.31
N GLY A 110 10.92 -4.27 12.54
CA GLY A 110 11.72 -3.08 12.84
C GLY A 110 13.22 -3.23 12.55
N LEU A 111 13.71 -4.45 12.30
CA LEU A 111 15.11 -4.73 12.01
C LEU A 111 15.45 -4.37 10.55
N LYS A 112 15.47 -3.07 10.25
CA LYS A 112 15.98 -2.55 8.97
C LYS A 112 17.43 -3.00 8.79
N SER A 113 17.82 -3.34 7.55
CA SER A 113 19.24 -3.55 7.25
C SER A 113 20.03 -2.30 7.65
N ASN A 114 20.99 -2.46 8.55
CA ASN A 114 21.80 -1.34 9.00
C ASN A 114 22.52 -0.69 7.81
N LYS A 115 22.72 0.64 7.86
CA LYS A 115 23.48 1.36 6.82
C LYS A 115 24.83 0.68 6.59
N ILE A 116 25.29 0.58 5.34
CA ILE A 116 26.53 -0.13 4.96
C ILE A 116 27.74 0.30 5.84
N ASN A 117 27.85 1.59 6.18
CA ASN A 117 28.94 2.14 7.00
C ASN A 117 28.69 2.08 8.53
N CYS A 118 27.67 1.36 9.00
CA CYS A 118 27.34 1.28 10.42
C CYS A 118 28.48 0.66 11.24
N ASP A 119 29.19 -0.31 10.65
CA ASP A 119 30.32 -0.96 11.30
C ASP A 119 31.53 -0.04 11.36
N LEU A 120 31.84 0.65 10.26
CA LEU A 120 32.94 1.63 10.24
C LEU A 120 32.76 2.69 11.32
N LYS A 121 31.54 3.21 11.50
CA LYS A 121 31.24 4.16 12.59
C LYS A 121 31.49 3.53 13.96
N ARG A 122 31.08 2.28 14.18
CA ARG A 122 31.26 1.55 15.44
C ARG A 122 32.73 1.25 15.74
N GLU A 123 33.50 0.80 14.76
CA GLU A 123 34.93 0.56 14.90
C GLU A 123 35.70 1.85 15.20
N MET A 124 35.35 2.94 14.52
CA MET A 124 35.93 4.25 14.78
C MET A 124 35.60 4.75 16.18
N LEU A 125 34.37 4.56 16.67
CA LEU A 125 33.99 4.92 18.04
C LEU A 125 34.83 4.15 19.06
N LYS A 126 35.01 2.84 18.91
CA LYS A 126 35.87 2.01 19.79
C LYS A 126 37.32 2.53 19.82
N LYS A 127 37.88 2.88 18.66
CA LYS A 127 39.24 3.45 18.56
C LYS A 127 39.32 4.82 19.22
N ASN A 128 38.30 5.66 19.03
CA ASN A 128 38.24 6.99 19.60
C ASN A 128 38.12 6.95 21.13
N ASP A 129 37.34 6.02 21.69
CA ASP A 129 37.19 5.88 23.14
C ASP A 129 38.51 5.53 23.84
N ARG A 130 39.39 4.76 23.18
CA ARG A 130 40.76 4.54 23.68
C ARG A 130 41.60 5.82 23.68
N LEU A 131 41.40 6.70 22.71
CA LEU A 131 42.16 7.95 22.55
C LEU A 131 41.64 9.07 23.47
N LYS A 132 40.33 9.14 23.72
CA LYS A 132 39.66 10.17 24.54
C LYS A 132 40.33 10.41 25.89
N LYS A 133 40.66 9.34 26.62
CA LYS A 133 41.33 9.45 27.93
C LYS A 133 42.69 10.16 27.85
N ARG A 134 43.45 9.88 26.78
CA ARG A 134 44.76 10.51 26.55
C ARG A 134 44.61 11.96 26.10
N THR A 135 43.61 12.26 25.28
CA THR A 135 43.33 13.63 24.86
C THR A 135 42.85 14.49 26.02
N GLU A 136 41.96 13.97 26.87
CA GLU A 136 41.49 14.65 28.08
C GLU A 136 42.67 14.95 29.03
N PHE A 137 43.53 13.96 29.27
CA PHE A 137 44.75 14.16 30.06
C PHE A 137 45.67 15.24 29.47
N ALA A 138 45.89 15.22 28.15
CA ALA A 138 46.70 16.23 27.47
C ALA A 138 46.08 17.64 27.55
N ILE A 139 44.76 17.74 27.40
CA ILE A 139 43.99 18.99 27.56
C ILE A 139 44.15 19.51 28.99
N SER A 140 43.96 18.67 30.01
CA SER A 140 44.15 19.05 31.41
C SER A 140 45.58 19.52 31.70
N LYS A 141 46.60 18.85 31.13
CA LYS A 141 47.99 19.25 31.28
C LYS A 141 48.26 20.62 30.66
N LEU A 142 47.79 20.86 29.43
CA LEU A 142 47.90 22.17 28.76
C LEU A 142 47.21 23.29 29.54
N ILE A 143 46.01 23.03 30.07
CA ILE A 143 45.29 24.00 30.90
C ILE A 143 46.11 24.33 32.15
N ARG A 144 46.65 23.32 32.83
CA ARG A 144 47.49 23.52 34.02
C ARG A 144 48.74 24.35 33.72
N GLU A 145 49.46 24.02 32.66
CA GLU A 145 50.67 24.75 32.24
C GLU A 145 50.35 26.22 31.93
N ARG A 146 49.26 26.48 31.19
CA ARG A 146 48.81 27.85 30.88
C ARG A 146 48.41 28.64 32.12
N LEU A 147 47.74 28.02 33.08
CA LEU A 147 47.37 28.69 34.34
C LEU A 147 48.61 29.01 35.18
N LEU A 148 49.58 28.09 35.26
CA LEU A 148 50.86 28.32 35.95
C LEU A 148 51.66 29.44 35.29
N SER A 149 51.78 29.44 33.96
CA SER A 149 52.47 30.52 33.25
C SER A 149 51.80 31.87 33.48
N MET A 150 50.46 31.92 33.44
CA MET A 150 49.71 33.16 33.71
C MET A 150 49.94 33.64 35.15
N LYS A 151 49.90 32.74 36.13
CA LYS A 151 50.17 33.07 37.54
C LYS A 151 51.57 33.63 37.73
N ASN A 152 52.59 32.98 37.17
CA ASN A 152 53.98 33.43 37.30
C ASN A 152 54.18 34.82 36.69
N ILE A 153 53.59 35.10 35.51
CA ILE A 153 53.62 36.43 34.89
C ILE A 153 52.99 37.49 35.79
N ILE A 154 51.85 37.17 36.43
CA ILE A 154 51.18 38.06 37.38
C ILE A 154 52.07 38.32 38.61
N ASP A 155 52.65 37.27 39.20
CA ASP A 155 53.53 37.38 40.36
C ASP A 155 54.78 38.23 40.03
N ASP A 156 55.41 37.99 38.87
CA ASP A 156 56.55 38.78 38.38
C ASP A 156 56.20 40.25 38.14
N SER A 157 55.01 40.53 37.56
CA SER A 157 54.54 41.90 37.35
C SER A 157 54.30 42.64 38.67
N LYS A 158 53.83 41.93 39.71
CA LYS A 158 53.55 42.49 41.03
C LYS A 158 54.83 42.78 41.81
N ILE A 159 55.83 41.92 41.71
CA ILE A 159 57.16 42.14 42.29
C ILE A 159 57.80 43.40 41.68
N LYS A 160 57.70 43.56 40.36
CA LYS A 160 58.25 44.71 39.67
C LYS A 160 57.56 46.03 40.06
N SER A 161 56.24 46.02 40.25
CA SER A 161 55.52 47.20 40.76
C SER A 161 55.90 47.59 42.20
N ILE A 162 56.39 46.65 43.01
CA ILE A 162 56.82 46.90 44.40
C ILE A 162 58.26 47.44 44.44
N SER A 163 59.14 47.02 43.53
CA SER A 163 60.51 47.53 43.44
C SER A 163 60.62 48.94 42.85
N ASP A 164 59.61 49.37 42.10
CA ASP A 164 59.57 50.68 41.42
C ASP A 164 58.96 51.80 42.31
N ILE A 165 58.61 51.49 43.57
CA ILE A 165 58.14 52.41 44.61
C ILE A 165 59.25 52.65 45.63
#